data_AF-A0A932D3T4-F1
#
_entry.id   AF-A0A932D3T4-F1
#
_cell.length_a   1.000
_cell.length_b   1.000
_cell.length_c   1.000
_cell.angle_alpha   90.00
_cell.angle_beta   90.00
_cell.angle_gamma   90.00
#
_symmetry.space_group_name_H-M   'P 1'
#
loop_
_entity.id
_entity.type
_entity.pdbx_description
1 polymer ?
#
loop_
_entity_poly.entity_id
_entity_poly.type
_entity_poly.pdbx_seq_one_letter_code
_entity_poly.pdbx_strand_id
1 'polypeptide(L)'
;MRGVLLLVALALAIGWVVRTILTELRAIERRGAGRKAADQAWKERTRQALVEPGGSPEDPVPITSPSVVEVEALTRRCTKCEGVMRLAQHSAETIEGERLRVAHLVCDFCSATREVYFRLVSR
;
A
#
# COMPACT_ATOMS: atom_id res chain seq x y z
N MET A 1 33.84 36.98 -39.80
CA MET A 1 33.60 35.51 -39.75
C MET A 1 33.89 34.88 -38.38
N ARG A 2 35.04 35.14 -37.74
CA ARG A 2 35.38 34.58 -36.40
C ARG A 2 34.36 34.89 -35.28
N GLY A 3 33.81 36.11 -35.23
CA GLY A 3 32.83 36.50 -34.22
C GLY A 3 31.49 35.74 -34.31
N VAL A 4 31.03 35.43 -35.52
CA VAL A 4 29.79 34.65 -35.74
C VAL A 4 29.96 33.21 -35.27
N LEU A 5 31.12 32.61 -35.52
CA LEU A 5 31.43 31.25 -35.06
C LEU A 5 31.47 31.13 -33.53
N LEU A 6 32.01 32.13 -32.83
CA LEU A 6 32.02 32.17 -31.37
C LEU A 6 30.62 32.27 -30.78
N LEU A 7 29.74 33.09 -31.37
CA LEU A 7 28.34 33.21 -30.93
C LEU A 7 27.57 31.90 -31.13
N VAL A 8 27.78 31.22 -32.27
CA VAL A 8 27.16 29.91 -32.53
C VAL A 8 27.65 28.87 -31.54
N ALA A 9 28.96 28.80 -31.29
CA ALA A 9 29.54 27.86 -30.33
C ALA A 9 29.00 28.10 -28.90
N LEU A 10 28.89 29.36 -28.47
CA LEU A 10 28.32 29.74 -27.18
C LEU A 10 26.84 29.33 -27.08
N ALA A 11 26.05 29.59 -28.12
CA ALA A 11 24.64 29.21 -28.17
C ALA A 11 24.44 27.69 -28.08
N LEU A 12 25.28 26.92 -28.78
CA LEU A 12 25.26 25.45 -28.69
C LEU A 12 25.66 24.95 -27.29
N ALA A 13 26.67 25.56 -26.67
CA ALA A 13 27.09 25.23 -25.32
C ALA A 13 25.99 25.54 -24.29
N ILE A 14 25.35 26.71 -24.39
CA ILE A 14 24.21 27.08 -23.54
C ILE A 14 23.05 26.11 -23.75
N GLY A 15 22.70 25.80 -25.00
CA GLY A 15 21.67 24.82 -25.31
C GLY A 15 21.96 23.43 -24.72
N TRP A 16 23.22 22.99 -24.78
CA TRP A 16 23.67 21.73 -24.19
C TRP A 16 23.57 21.72 -22.66
N VAL A 17 23.99 22.80 -21.99
CA VAL A 17 23.87 22.95 -20.52
C VAL A 17 22.41 22.98 -20.09
N VAL A 18 21.57 23.82 -20.73
CA VAL A 18 20.13 23.90 -20.43
C VAL A 18 19.45 22.55 -20.63
N ARG A 19 19.76 21.83 -21.71
CA ARG A 19 19.24 20.48 -21.95
C ARG A 19 19.59 19.52 -20.81
N THR A 20 20.85 19.55 -20.37
CA THR A 20 21.35 18.68 -19.29
C THR A 20 20.67 18.99 -17.96
N ILE A 21 20.52 20.27 -17.60
CA ILE A 21 19.80 20.68 -16.39
C ILE A 21 18.33 20.24 -16.43
N LEU A 22 17.65 20.45 -17.57
CA LEU A 22 16.25 20.04 -17.73
C LEU A 22 16.07 18.52 -17.65
N THR A 23 17.02 17.72 -18.14
CA THR A 23 16.95 16.25 -18.02
C THR A 23 17.07 15.79 -16.57
N GLU A 24 17.94 16.42 -15.77
CA GLU A 24 18.12 16.09 -14.35
C GLU A 24 16.89 16.48 -13.51
N LEU A 25 16.34 17.68 -13.73
CA LEU A 25 15.13 18.13 -13.05
C LEU A 25 13.94 17.20 -13.31
N ARG A 26 13.74 16.78 -14.58
CA ARG A 26 12.72 15.81 -14.94
C ARG A 26 12.94 14.44 -14.29
N ALA A 27 14.18 14.01 -14.09
CA ALA A 27 14.48 12.75 -13.40
C ALA A 27 14.10 12.83 -11.91
N ILE A 28 14.39 13.96 -11.25
CA ILE A 28 14.01 14.22 -9.85
C ILE A 28 12.47 14.25 -9.72
N GLU A 29 11.77 14.96 -10.60
CA GLU A 29 10.31 15.00 -10.63
C GLU A 29 9.70 13.62 -10.79
N ARG A 30 10.21 12.80 -11.72
CA ARG A 30 9.76 11.41 -11.91
C ARG A 30 9.92 10.56 -10.66
N ARG A 31 11.06 10.66 -9.97
CA ARG A 31 11.29 9.97 -8.68
C ARG A 31 10.31 10.45 -7.61
N GLY A 32 10.02 11.75 -7.58
CA GLY A 32 9.01 12.34 -6.69
C GLY A 32 7.60 11.82 -6.98
N ALA A 33 7.20 11.79 -8.26
CA ALA A 33 5.92 11.29 -8.71
C ALA A 33 5.73 9.80 -8.39
N GLY A 34 6.76 8.98 -8.58
CA GLY A 34 6.73 7.55 -8.25
C GLY A 34 6.46 7.30 -6.76
N ARG A 35 7.13 8.05 -5.86
CA ARG A 35 6.87 7.98 -4.41
C ARG A 35 5.43 8.37 -4.06
N LYS A 36 4.95 9.49 -4.60
CA LYS A 36 3.57 9.95 -4.37
C LYS A 36 2.53 8.94 -4.87
N ALA A 37 2.75 8.34 -6.04
CA ALA A 37 1.87 7.32 -6.59
C ALA A 37 1.82 6.06 -5.72
N ALA A 38 2.97 5.60 -5.21
CA ALA A 38 3.03 4.47 -4.29
C ALA A 38 2.29 4.75 -2.97
N ASP A 39 2.47 5.95 -2.41
CA ASP A 39 1.77 6.37 -1.19
C ASP A 39 0.26 6.47 -1.41
N GLN A 40 -0.18 7.00 -2.55
CA GLN A 40 -1.59 7.07 -2.91
C GLN A 40 -2.20 5.67 -3.09
N ALA A 41 -1.50 4.77 -3.78
CA ALA A 41 -1.94 3.39 -3.96
C ALA A 41 -2.08 2.66 -2.61
N TRP A 42 -1.12 2.83 -1.70
CA TRP A 42 -1.22 2.26 -0.35
C TRP A 42 -2.41 2.83 0.43
N LYS A 43 -2.62 4.14 0.41
CA LYS A 43 -3.76 4.78 1.09
C LYS A 43 -5.09 4.29 0.54
N GLU A 44 -5.21 4.17 -0.77
CA GLU A 44 -6.43 3.71 -1.42
C GLU A 44 -6.74 2.25 -1.05
N ARG A 45 -5.76 1.34 -1.13
CA ARG A 45 -5.94 -0.05 -0.69
C ARG A 45 -6.27 -0.17 0.79
N THR A 46 -5.67 0.68 1.62
CA THR A 46 -5.98 0.70 3.06
C THR A 46 -7.40 1.16 3.31
N ARG A 47 -7.87 2.19 2.60
CA ARG A 47 -9.27 2.64 2.66
C ARG A 47 -10.23 1.55 2.21
N GLN A 48 -9.95 0.89 1.08
CA GLN A 48 -10.75 -0.23 0.58
C GLN A 48 -10.80 -1.37 1.59
N ALA A 49 -9.66 -1.75 2.16
CA ALA A 49 -9.56 -2.82 3.16
C ALA A 49 -10.36 -2.54 4.44
N LEU A 50 -10.60 -1.28 4.81
CA LEU A 50 -11.40 -0.90 5.99
C LEU A 50 -12.91 -1.02 5.76
N VAL A 51 -13.36 -0.86 4.52
CA VAL A 51 -14.78 -0.94 4.13
C VAL A 51 -15.17 -2.32 3.59
N GLU A 52 -14.19 -3.19 3.35
CA GLU A 52 -14.44 -4.62 3.11
C GLU A 52 -14.97 -5.29 4.39
N PRO A 53 -15.81 -6.32 4.26
CA PRO A 53 -16.20 -7.15 5.40
C PRO A 53 -14.97 -7.67 6.16
N GLY A 54 -15.00 -7.55 7.48
CA GLY A 54 -13.91 -7.85 8.40
C GLY A 54 -12.82 -6.80 8.47
N GLY A 55 -12.95 -5.69 7.74
CA GLY A 55 -12.03 -4.56 7.77
C GLY A 55 -12.11 -3.71 9.04
N SER A 56 -13.22 -3.83 9.78
CA SER A 56 -13.46 -3.18 11.06
C SER A 56 -14.27 -4.09 11.99
N PRO A 57 -14.24 -3.85 13.32
CA PRO A 57 -15.07 -4.58 14.27
C PRO A 57 -16.58 -4.40 14.05
N GLU A 58 -16.97 -3.24 13.49
CA GLU A 58 -18.35 -2.82 13.23
C GLU A 58 -18.98 -3.61 12.05
N ASP A 59 -18.15 -4.04 11.10
CA ASP A 59 -18.56 -4.87 9.96
C ASP A 59 -17.75 -6.17 9.91
N PRO A 60 -17.93 -7.10 10.86
CA PRO A 60 -17.18 -8.35 10.92
C PRO A 60 -17.72 -9.38 9.92
N VAL A 61 -16.84 -10.24 9.40
CA VAL A 61 -17.26 -11.32 8.49
C VAL A 61 -18.07 -12.37 9.25
N PRO A 62 -19.29 -12.72 8.81
CA PRO A 62 -20.05 -13.80 9.44
C PRO A 62 -19.45 -15.16 9.10
N ILE A 63 -19.17 -15.97 10.12
CA ILE A 63 -18.61 -17.32 10.00
C ILE A 63 -19.41 -18.35 10.80
N THR A 64 -19.47 -19.57 10.29
CA THR A 64 -20.21 -20.68 10.92
C THR A 64 -19.40 -21.46 11.94
N SER A 65 -18.07 -21.37 11.90
CA SER A 65 -17.17 -22.10 12.79
C SER A 65 -15.86 -21.33 13.00
N PRO A 66 -15.26 -21.38 14.21
CA PRO A 66 -13.94 -20.81 14.46
C PRO A 66 -12.84 -21.38 13.56
N SER A 67 -12.99 -22.62 13.08
CA SER A 67 -11.98 -23.28 12.22
C SER A 67 -11.82 -22.63 10.85
N VAL A 68 -12.78 -21.80 10.43
CA VAL A 68 -12.77 -21.13 9.13
C VAL A 68 -11.97 -19.82 9.17
N VAL A 69 -11.69 -19.28 10.36
CA VAL A 69 -11.01 -17.98 10.56
C VAL A 69 -9.66 -17.93 9.83
N GLU A 70 -8.83 -18.96 9.96
CA GLU A 70 -7.52 -18.98 9.33
C GLU A 70 -7.63 -18.99 7.81
N VAL A 71 -8.47 -19.87 7.25
CA VAL A 71 -8.67 -20.00 5.80
C VAL A 71 -9.15 -18.68 5.19
N GLU A 72 -10.15 -18.05 5.80
CA GLU A 72 -10.68 -16.77 5.33
C GLU A 72 -9.70 -15.62 5.50
N ALA A 73 -8.98 -15.55 6.62
CA ALA A 73 -8.02 -14.49 6.87
C ALA A 73 -6.84 -14.54 5.88
N LEU A 74 -6.37 -15.73 5.50
CA LEU A 74 -5.26 -15.91 4.56
C LEU A 74 -5.61 -15.54 3.10
N THR A 75 -6.88 -15.33 2.77
CA THR A 75 -7.28 -14.76 1.46
C THR A 75 -6.88 -13.29 1.32
N ARG A 76 -6.63 -12.60 2.43
CA ARG A 76 -6.34 -11.17 2.45
C ARG A 76 -4.90 -10.88 2.01
N ARG A 77 -4.75 -9.80 1.22
CA ARG A 77 -3.44 -9.30 0.78
C ARG A 77 -2.99 -8.11 1.62
N CYS A 78 -1.68 -7.89 1.64
CA CYS A 78 -1.08 -6.73 2.28
C CYS A 78 -1.51 -5.44 1.58
N THR A 79 -2.07 -4.47 2.30
CA THR A 79 -2.46 -3.16 1.70
C THR A 79 -1.24 -2.34 1.27
N LYS A 80 -0.07 -2.59 1.86
CA LYS A 80 1.17 -1.87 1.56
C LYS A 80 1.89 -2.39 0.32
N CYS A 81 2.09 -3.71 0.22
CA CYS A 81 2.91 -4.32 -0.84
C CYS A 81 2.19 -5.40 -1.66
N GLU A 82 0.90 -5.66 -1.39
CA GLU A 82 0.07 -6.69 -2.06
C GLU A 82 0.56 -8.14 -1.89
N GLY A 83 1.63 -8.33 -1.11
CA GLY A 83 2.18 -9.63 -0.79
C GLY A 83 1.25 -10.51 0.02
N VAL A 84 1.65 -11.78 0.10
CA VAL A 84 0.99 -12.80 0.93
C VAL A 84 1.09 -12.42 2.41
N MET A 85 0.01 -12.67 3.13
CA MET A 85 -0.08 -12.51 4.57
C MET A 85 -0.05 -13.90 5.21
N ARG A 86 0.62 -14.02 6.35
CA ARG A 86 0.53 -15.19 7.23
C ARG A 86 -0.25 -14.85 8.50
N LEU A 87 -0.88 -15.86 9.08
CA LEU A 87 -1.53 -15.74 10.39
C LEU A 87 -0.45 -15.72 11.47
N ALA A 88 -0.40 -14.65 12.27
CA ALA A 88 0.44 -14.60 13.46
C ALA A 88 -0.26 -15.23 14.66
N GLN A 89 -1.54 -14.90 14.83
CA GLN A 89 -2.41 -15.48 15.85
C GLN A 89 -3.88 -15.22 15.49
N HIS A 90 -4.78 -16.00 16.07
CA HIS A 90 -6.18 -15.63 16.12
C HIS A 90 -6.74 -15.83 17.54
N SER A 91 -7.55 -14.88 17.97
CA SER A 91 -8.04 -14.74 19.35
C SER A 91 -9.56 -14.56 19.35
N ALA A 92 -10.21 -14.84 20.47
CA ALA A 92 -11.55 -14.31 20.73
C ALA A 92 -11.40 -13.07 21.61
N GLU A 93 -11.88 -11.93 21.12
CA GLU A 93 -11.76 -10.64 21.79
C GLU A 93 -13.15 -10.04 21.99
N THR A 94 -13.33 -9.30 23.08
CA THR A 94 -14.57 -8.55 23.32
C THR A 94 -14.34 -7.10 22.93
N ILE A 95 -14.94 -6.68 21.83
CA ILE A 95 -14.83 -5.32 21.27
C ILE A 95 -16.24 -4.73 21.29
N GLU A 96 -16.39 -3.58 21.96
CA GLU A 96 -17.68 -2.87 22.06
C GLU A 96 -18.85 -3.75 22.59
N GLY A 97 -18.52 -4.70 23.47
CA GLY A 97 -19.50 -5.63 24.06
C GLY A 97 -19.82 -6.85 23.19
N GLU A 98 -19.28 -6.94 21.97
CA GLU A 98 -19.44 -8.09 21.11
C GLU A 98 -18.22 -9.02 21.16
N ARG A 99 -18.46 -10.34 21.17
CA ARG A 99 -17.39 -11.34 21.13
C ARG A 99 -17.03 -11.67 19.67
N LEU A 100 -15.93 -11.10 19.20
CA LEU A 100 -15.41 -11.29 17.85
C LEU A 100 -14.23 -12.27 17.84
N ARG A 101 -14.04 -12.96 16.72
CA ARG A 101 -12.79 -13.64 16.41
C ARG A 101 -11.91 -12.67 15.63
N VAL A 102 -10.70 -12.43 16.12
CA VAL A 102 -9.75 -11.49 15.51
C VAL A 102 -8.59 -12.29 14.96
N ALA A 103 -8.31 -12.15 13.66
CA ALA A 103 -7.13 -12.71 13.03
C ALA A 103 -6.08 -11.62 12.88
N HIS A 104 -4.93 -11.83 13.50
CA HIS A 104 -3.77 -10.96 13.42
C HIS A 104 -2.86 -11.46 12.31
N LEU A 105 -2.76 -10.70 11.22
CA LEU A 105 -1.99 -11.05 10.04
C LEU A 105 -0.70 -10.25 9.97
N VAL A 106 0.38 -10.87 9.48
CA VAL A 106 1.67 -10.24 9.22
C VAL A 106 2.09 -10.54 7.78
N CYS A 107 2.58 -9.53 7.07
CA CYS A 107 3.10 -9.71 5.72
C CYS A 107 4.49 -10.34 5.72
N ASP A 108 4.71 -11.38 4.91
CA ASP A 108 6.02 -12.05 4.79
C ASP A 108 7.07 -11.20 4.06
N PHE A 109 6.64 -10.20 3.28
CA PHE A 109 7.54 -9.38 2.46
C PHE A 109 7.92 -8.06 3.13
N CYS A 110 6.96 -7.37 3.75
CA CYS A 110 7.19 -6.03 4.30
C CYS A 110 6.87 -5.89 5.80
N SER A 111 6.50 -6.98 6.47
CA SER A 111 6.18 -7.04 7.90
C SER A 111 5.01 -6.14 8.35
N ALA A 112 4.25 -5.55 7.43
CA ALA A 112 3.04 -4.81 7.77
C ALA A 112 2.01 -5.73 8.41
N THR A 113 1.31 -5.23 9.43
CA THR A 113 0.25 -5.94 10.13
C THR A 113 -1.12 -5.58 9.60
N ARG A 114 -2.08 -6.49 9.74
CA ARG A 114 -3.50 -6.26 9.45
C ARG A 114 -4.33 -7.11 10.38
N GLU A 115 -5.43 -6.56 10.89
CA GLU A 115 -6.42 -7.31 11.64
C GLU A 115 -7.62 -7.60 10.73
N VAL A 116 -8.25 -8.76 10.95
CA VAL A 116 -9.51 -9.13 10.30
C VAL A 116 -10.47 -9.63 11.36
N TYR A 117 -11.69 -9.07 11.36
CA TYR A 117 -12.70 -9.33 12.36
C TYR A 117 -13.78 -10.28 11.83
N PHE A 118 -14.15 -11.26 12.64
CA PHE A 118 -15.16 -12.27 12.30
C PHE A 118 -16.18 -12.43 13.42
N ARG A 119 -17.44 -12.66 13.04
CA ARG A 119 -18.57 -12.91 13.95
C ARG A 119 -19.06 -14.33 13.77
N LEU A 120 -19.17 -15.09 14.87
CA LEU A 120 -19.77 -16.42 14.84
C LEU A 120 -21.30 -16.28 14.75
N VAL A 121 -21.90 -16.86 13.70
CA VAL A 121 -23.35 -16.87 13.50
C VAL A 121 -24.00 -18.21 13.86
N SER A 122 -23.21 -19.19 14.30
CA SER A 122 -23.71 -20.50 14.74
C SER A 122 -24.38 -20.41 16.12
N ARG A 123 -25.60 -20.95 16.21
CA ARG A 123 -26.32 -21.20 17.47
C ARG A 123 -25.63 -22.28 18.31
#